data_AF-A0A0W0Z605-F1
#
_entry.id   AF-A0A0W0Z605-F1
#
_cell.length_a   1.000
_cell.length_b   1.000
_cell.length_c   1.000
_cell.angle_alpha   90.00
_cell.angle_beta   90.00
_cell.angle_gamma   90.00
#
_symmetry.space_group_name_H-M   'P 1'
#
loop_
_entity.id
_entity.type
_entity.pdbx_description
1 polymer ?
#
loop_
_entity_poly.entity_id
_entity_poly.type
_entity_poly.pdbx_seq_one_letter_code
_entity_poly.pdbx_strand_id
1 'polypeptide(L)'
;MFSTHFFETMIQQSNLVNEIVGDAFAVSPIKYFSYLEIFEDHTFTLLSSDACSFTCSIQENLIESYLNRMIHADHKNNKFNFYDLNNQLFQHHSANKYDHYFRVIDKSSESGNSVRVFTFAANKETETVNQYYLNNFYHIENFNHYFANRFKHVSPRIAKPIPSTILPKQNKRENFNHNKFHLDEKYNQLHKKVTHREWQLLLLASQGFTAKNIGDFLGISKKTADNIFANVRKKFQINNTKEIIKLLFQ
;
A
#
# COMPACT_ATOMS: atom_id res chain seq x y z
N MET A 1 12.72 18.70 13.75
CA MET A 1 13.53 17.50 13.97
C MET A 1 13.02 16.80 15.21
N PHE A 2 12.54 15.56 15.07
CA PHE A 2 12.12 14.75 16.19
C PHE A 2 13.33 14.17 16.94
N SER A 3 13.24 14.01 18.26
CA SER A 3 14.25 13.28 19.04
C SER A 3 13.92 11.79 19.10
N THR A 4 14.91 10.93 19.39
CA THR A 4 14.65 9.49 19.63
C THR A 4 13.66 9.27 20.78
N HIS A 5 13.76 10.08 21.84
CA HIS A 5 12.85 10.05 22.99
C HIS A 5 11.38 10.27 22.59
N PHE A 6 11.15 11.09 21.57
CA PHE A 6 9.81 11.35 21.03
C PHE A 6 9.13 10.07 20.53
N PHE A 7 9.90 9.11 20.01
CA PHE A 7 9.43 7.87 19.41
C PHE A 7 9.60 6.63 20.28
N GLU A 8 10.11 6.75 21.51
CA GLU A 8 10.39 5.59 22.38
C GLU A 8 9.19 4.65 22.51
N THR A 9 8.00 5.19 22.77
CA THR A 9 6.78 4.38 22.90
C THR A 9 6.45 3.62 21.60
N MET A 10 6.70 4.22 20.43
CA MET A 10 6.47 3.58 19.14
C MET A 10 7.52 2.50 18.84
N ILE A 11 8.79 2.75 19.18
CA ILE A 11 9.88 1.77 19.06
C ILE A 11 9.62 0.56 19.97
N GLN A 12 9.12 0.80 21.19
CA GLN A 12 8.78 -0.28 22.13
C GLN A 12 7.67 -1.20 21.60
N GLN A 13 6.80 -0.72 20.70
CA GLN A 13 5.79 -1.56 20.07
C GLN A 13 6.36 -2.48 18.98
N SER A 14 7.61 -2.29 18.54
CA SER A 14 8.16 -3.06 17.42
C SER A 14 8.17 -4.57 17.64
N ASN A 15 8.39 -5.04 18.87
CA ASN A 15 8.33 -6.47 19.18
C ASN A 15 6.92 -7.04 18.99
N LEU A 16 5.90 -6.32 19.48
CA LEU A 16 4.49 -6.72 19.31
C LEU A 16 4.09 -6.70 17.83
N VAL A 17 4.52 -5.68 17.09
CA VAL A 17 4.28 -5.59 15.64
C VAL A 17 4.96 -6.76 14.94
N ASN A 18 6.20 -7.06 15.29
CA ASN A 18 6.97 -8.16 14.71
C ASN A 18 6.38 -9.53 15.04
N GLU A 19 5.83 -9.74 16.24
CA GLU A 19 5.11 -10.97 16.59
C GLU A 19 3.90 -11.17 15.67
N ILE A 20 3.07 -10.14 15.53
CA ILE A 20 1.86 -10.18 14.68
C ILE A 20 2.21 -10.41 13.21
N VAL A 21 3.26 -9.74 12.71
CA VAL A 21 3.71 -9.83 11.31
C VAL A 21 4.44 -11.15 11.07
N GLY A 22 5.27 -11.59 12.01
CA GLY A 22 6.08 -12.80 11.93
C GLY A 22 5.23 -14.03 11.68
N ASP A 23 4.14 -14.18 12.42
CA ASP A 23 3.21 -15.29 12.23
C ASP A 23 2.47 -15.20 10.88
N ALA A 24 2.01 -14.01 10.51
CA ALA A 24 1.25 -13.79 9.28
C ALA A 24 2.09 -14.00 8.00
N PHE A 25 3.40 -13.79 8.09
CA PHE A 25 4.29 -13.70 6.93
C PHE A 25 5.52 -14.62 7.03
N ALA A 26 5.52 -15.60 7.94
CA ALA A 26 6.66 -16.51 8.20
C ALA A 26 7.23 -17.17 6.94
N VAL A 27 6.34 -17.62 6.03
CA VAL A 27 6.70 -18.29 4.77
C VAL A 27 6.74 -17.34 3.57
N SER A 28 6.61 -16.03 3.81
CA SER A 28 6.55 -15.02 2.76
C SER A 28 7.92 -14.38 2.50
N PRO A 29 8.09 -13.74 1.32
CA PRO A 29 9.24 -12.89 1.05
C PRO A 29 9.23 -11.57 1.84
N ILE A 30 8.15 -11.22 2.54
CA ILE A 30 8.05 -9.98 3.30
C ILE A 30 8.94 -10.08 4.54
N LYS A 31 9.86 -9.12 4.70
CA LYS A 31 10.82 -9.05 5.81
C LYS A 31 10.63 -7.81 6.68
N TYR A 32 9.77 -6.89 6.26
CA TYR A 32 9.49 -5.66 6.96
C TYR A 32 8.03 -5.28 6.81
N PHE A 33 7.48 -4.71 7.89
CA PHE A 33 6.18 -4.08 7.88
C PHE A 33 6.23 -2.77 8.68
N SER A 34 5.53 -1.75 8.19
CA SER A 34 5.22 -0.57 8.99
C SER A 34 3.80 -0.07 8.74
N TYR A 35 3.24 0.50 9.79
CA TYR A 35 1.89 1.08 9.83
C TYR A 35 1.99 2.55 10.21
N LEU A 36 1.51 3.42 9.33
CA LEU A 36 1.34 4.85 9.60
C LEU A 36 -0.16 5.15 9.64
N GLU A 37 -0.61 5.81 10.69
CA GLU A 37 -1.96 6.39 10.78
C GLU A 37 -1.83 7.89 11.01
N ILE A 38 -2.49 8.68 10.17
CA ILE A 38 -2.56 10.14 10.28
C ILE A 38 -3.99 10.50 10.64
N PHE A 39 -4.17 11.18 11.77
CA PHE A 39 -5.47 11.57 12.31
C PHE A 39 -5.86 12.97 11.85
N GLU A 40 -7.17 13.29 11.91
CA GLU A 40 -7.69 14.62 11.56
C GLU A 40 -7.16 15.74 12.44
N ASP A 41 -6.85 15.43 13.70
CA ASP A 41 -6.31 16.39 14.68
C ASP A 41 -4.81 16.70 14.45
N HIS A 42 -4.28 16.31 13.29
CA HIS A 42 -2.88 16.48 12.91
C HIS A 42 -1.89 15.75 13.83
N THR A 43 -2.33 14.66 14.45
CA THR A 43 -1.44 13.69 15.07
C THR A 43 -1.19 12.50 14.14
N PHE A 44 -0.14 11.72 14.43
CA PHE A 44 0.16 10.50 13.71
C PHE A 44 0.71 9.42 14.64
N THR A 45 0.53 8.17 14.22
CA THR A 45 1.19 7.01 14.82
C THR A 45 1.97 6.27 13.74
N LEU A 46 3.25 5.96 14.02
CA LEU A 46 4.09 5.17 13.14
C LEU A 46 4.65 3.97 13.90
N LEU A 47 4.27 2.78 13.44
CA LEU A 47 4.71 1.50 13.98
C LEU A 47 5.54 0.75 12.95
N SER A 48 6.52 -0.02 13.41
CA SER A 48 7.42 -0.79 12.54
C SER A 48 7.73 -2.14 13.16
N SER A 49 7.83 -3.20 12.36
CA SER A 49 8.25 -4.53 12.79
C SER A 49 9.76 -4.63 13.02
N ASP A 50 10.54 -3.61 12.65
CA ASP A 50 12.00 -3.59 12.80
C ASP A 50 12.44 -2.34 13.55
N ALA A 51 12.66 -2.50 14.87
CA ALA A 51 13.08 -1.43 15.76
C ALA A 51 14.40 -0.77 15.35
N CYS A 52 15.33 -1.57 14.80
CA CYS A 52 16.64 -1.09 14.37
C CYS A 52 16.49 -0.18 13.15
N SER A 53 15.83 -0.68 12.10
CA SER A 53 15.55 0.10 10.90
C SER A 53 14.74 1.37 11.20
N PHE A 54 13.79 1.28 12.13
CA PHE A 54 13.00 2.44 12.54
C PHE A 54 13.83 3.49 13.27
N THR A 55 14.72 3.07 14.18
CA THR A 55 15.63 3.95 14.90
C THR A 55 16.61 4.64 13.94
N CYS A 56 17.17 3.92 12.96
CA CYS A 56 17.99 4.52 11.91
C CYS A 56 17.21 5.58 11.12
N SER A 57 15.96 5.29 10.76
CA SER A 57 15.10 6.24 10.04
C SER A 57 14.84 7.54 10.83
N ILE A 58 14.79 7.46 12.17
CA ILE A 58 14.65 8.61 13.05
C ILE A 58 15.96 9.42 13.07
N GLN A 59 17.10 8.75 13.26
CA GLN A 59 18.42 9.39 13.32
C GLN A 59 18.76 10.13 12.02
N GLU A 60 18.35 9.58 10.88
CA GLU A 60 18.54 10.17 9.55
C GLU A 60 17.46 11.19 9.16
N ASN A 61 16.55 11.55 10.08
CA ASN A 61 15.41 12.45 9.86
C ASN A 61 14.50 12.06 8.66
N LEU A 62 14.44 10.77 8.35
CA LEU A 62 13.64 10.25 7.23
C LEU A 62 12.15 10.26 7.55
N ILE A 63 11.77 10.31 8.84
CA ILE A 63 10.36 10.33 9.26
C ILE A 63 9.66 11.62 8.83
N GLU A 64 10.30 12.79 9.00
CA GLU A 64 9.73 14.06 8.53
C GLU A 64 9.54 14.05 7.02
N SER A 65 10.55 13.58 6.29
CA SER A 65 10.49 13.41 4.84
C SER A 65 9.38 12.45 4.42
N TYR A 66 9.18 11.37 5.17
CA TYR A 66 8.12 10.38 4.93
C TYR A 66 6.73 10.98 5.17
N LEU A 67 6.50 11.66 6.30
CA LEU A 67 5.24 12.35 6.59
C LEU A 67 4.94 13.42 5.54
N ASN A 68 5.94 14.21 5.16
CA ASN A 68 5.81 15.25 4.12
C ASN A 68 5.35 14.65 2.79
N ARG A 69 5.93 13.52 2.37
CA ARG A 69 5.44 12.79 1.20
C ARG A 69 4.01 12.31 1.40
N MET A 70 3.65 11.71 2.53
CA MET A 70 2.31 11.15 2.71
C MET A 70 1.21 12.23 2.78
N ILE A 71 1.51 13.39 3.36
CA ILE A 71 0.57 14.50 3.53
C ILE A 71 0.42 15.32 2.25
N HIS A 72 1.52 15.56 1.51
CA HIS A 72 1.50 16.42 0.33
C HIS A 72 1.48 15.69 -1.01
N ALA A 73 1.86 14.41 -1.06
CA ALA A 73 1.79 13.70 -2.32
C ALA A 73 0.33 13.55 -2.73
N ASP A 74 0.09 13.73 -4.03
CA ASP A 74 -1.21 13.60 -4.67
C ASP A 74 -1.63 12.12 -4.82
N HIS A 75 -1.37 11.31 -3.79
CA HIS A 75 -1.87 9.94 -3.64
C HIS A 75 -3.39 9.92 -3.42
N LYS A 76 -4.12 10.97 -3.81
CA LYS A 76 -5.56 11.08 -3.64
C LYS A 76 -6.31 9.93 -4.31
N ASN A 77 -5.75 9.34 -5.37
CA ASN A 77 -6.43 8.33 -6.17
C ASN A 77 -5.79 6.93 -6.14
N ASN A 78 -4.58 6.75 -5.59
CA ASN A 78 -3.91 5.45 -5.62
C ASN A 78 -4.17 4.65 -4.33
N LYS A 79 -4.83 3.48 -4.47
CA LYS A 79 -5.05 2.53 -3.36
C LYS A 79 -3.75 1.84 -2.91
N PHE A 80 -2.80 1.65 -3.82
CA PHE A 80 -1.50 1.06 -3.52
C PHE A 80 -0.42 1.60 -4.46
N ASN A 81 0.86 1.46 -4.07
CA ASN A 81 2.02 1.84 -4.88
C ASN A 81 3.21 0.88 -4.65
N PHE A 82 4.06 0.73 -5.65
CA PHE A 82 5.35 0.02 -5.57
C PHE A 82 6.50 1.01 -5.60
N TYR A 83 7.56 0.74 -4.84
CA TYR A 83 8.80 1.51 -4.89
C TYR A 83 9.99 0.57 -4.74
N ASP A 84 10.85 0.53 -5.74
CA ASP A 84 12.14 -0.15 -5.68
C ASP A 84 13.25 0.89 -5.50
N LEU A 85 14.05 0.76 -4.44
CA LEU A 85 15.19 1.66 -4.16
C LEU A 85 16.41 1.38 -5.05
N ASN A 86 16.35 0.36 -5.92
CA ASN A 86 17.43 -0.03 -6.84
C ASN A 86 17.76 1.01 -7.92
N ASN A 87 16.96 2.07 -8.09
CA ASN A 87 17.34 3.18 -8.96
C ASN A 87 18.41 4.05 -8.29
N GLN A 88 19.52 4.27 -9.00
CA GLN A 88 20.82 4.85 -8.58
C GLN A 88 20.78 6.15 -7.73
N LEU A 89 19.62 6.80 -7.57
CA LEU A 89 19.44 8.05 -6.82
C LEU A 89 19.46 7.89 -5.28
N PHE A 90 19.29 6.68 -4.74
CA PHE A 90 19.25 6.45 -3.28
C PHE A 90 20.43 5.60 -2.73
N GLN A 91 21.46 5.36 -3.54
CA GLN A 91 22.62 4.50 -3.19
C GLN A 91 23.47 5.01 -2.01
N HIS A 92 23.22 6.22 -1.50
CA HIS A 92 24.00 6.78 -0.40
C HIS A 92 23.57 6.31 1.00
N HIS A 93 22.43 5.62 1.14
CA HIS A 93 22.02 5.04 2.43
C HIS A 93 22.45 3.58 2.53
N SER A 94 23.73 3.37 2.85
CA SER A 94 24.36 2.04 3.06
C SER A 94 23.69 1.17 4.16
N ALA A 95 22.71 1.73 4.89
CA ALA A 95 22.02 1.06 6.00
C ALA A 95 20.61 0.51 5.63
N ASN A 96 20.11 0.75 4.41
CA ASN A 96 18.78 0.25 4.04
C ASN A 96 18.83 -1.26 3.78
N LYS A 97 18.32 -2.02 4.75
CA LYS A 97 18.20 -3.49 4.71
C LYS A 97 17.16 -3.98 3.69
N TYR A 98 16.24 -3.11 3.26
CA TYR A 98 15.12 -3.44 2.39
C TYR A 98 15.14 -2.55 1.15
N ASP A 99 14.83 -3.13 -0.02
CA ASP A 99 14.89 -2.43 -1.31
C ASP A 99 13.54 -2.41 -2.04
N HIS A 100 12.70 -3.39 -1.80
CA HIS A 100 11.41 -3.55 -2.49
C HIS A 100 10.27 -3.21 -1.56
N TYR A 101 9.56 -2.12 -1.83
CA TYR A 101 8.46 -1.64 -1.00
C TYR A 101 7.13 -1.72 -1.73
N PHE A 102 6.12 -2.21 -1.02
CA PHE A 102 4.72 -2.19 -1.43
C PHE A 102 3.90 -1.45 -0.38
N ARG A 103 3.16 -0.43 -0.81
CA ARG A 103 2.32 0.37 0.08
C ARG A 103 0.86 0.21 -0.26
N VAL A 104 0.02 0.05 0.75
CA VAL A 104 -1.44 0.15 0.66
C VAL A 104 -1.90 1.36 1.45
N ILE A 105 -2.73 2.21 0.83
CA ILE A 105 -3.25 3.43 1.42
C ILE A 105 -4.76 3.24 1.62
N ASP A 106 -5.20 3.28 2.86
CA ASP A 106 -6.60 3.20 3.26
C ASP A 106 -7.09 4.58 3.71
N LYS A 107 -8.10 5.08 3.02
CA LYS A 107 -8.81 6.35 3.25
C LYS A 107 -10.32 6.13 3.40
N SER A 108 -10.74 4.88 3.66
CA SER A 108 -12.15 4.54 3.74
C SER A 108 -12.87 5.33 4.84
N SER A 109 -14.16 5.58 4.69
CA SER A 109 -14.96 6.18 5.77
C SER A 109 -14.96 5.34 7.05
N GLU A 110 -14.73 4.02 6.93
CA GLU A 110 -14.58 3.09 8.04
C GLU A 110 -13.30 3.29 8.84
N SER A 111 -12.28 3.98 8.29
CA SER A 111 -11.05 4.30 9.01
C SER A 111 -11.23 5.44 10.02
N GLY A 112 -12.42 6.03 10.12
CA GLY A 112 -12.71 7.12 11.06
C GLY A 112 -11.86 8.34 10.75
N ASN A 113 -12.15 8.99 9.62
CA ASN A 113 -11.47 10.17 9.07
C ASN A 113 -9.92 10.17 9.10
N SER A 114 -9.28 9.03 9.35
CA SER A 114 -7.83 8.88 9.38
C SER A 114 -7.33 8.35 8.05
N VAL A 115 -6.08 8.70 7.71
CA VAL A 115 -5.38 8.09 6.58
C VAL A 115 -4.43 7.04 7.12
N ARG A 116 -4.60 5.79 6.69
CA ARG A 116 -3.73 4.68 7.07
C ARG A 116 -2.85 4.27 5.90
N VAL A 117 -1.58 4.03 6.17
CA VAL A 117 -0.60 3.57 5.19
C VAL A 117 0.09 2.33 5.75
N PHE A 118 -0.09 1.22 5.05
CA PHE A 118 0.55 -0.06 5.33
C PHE A 118 1.69 -0.22 4.35
N THR A 119 2.91 -0.36 4.85
CA THR A 119 4.10 -0.56 4.02
C THR A 119 4.68 -1.93 4.31
N PHE A 120 4.88 -2.71 3.27
CA PHE A 120 5.54 -4.00 3.28
C PHE A 120 6.87 -3.86 2.55
N ALA A 121 7.92 -4.49 3.05
CA ALA A 121 9.18 -4.53 2.31
C ALA A 121 9.87 -5.89 2.35
N ALA A 122 10.71 -6.12 1.34
CA ALA A 122 11.58 -7.29 1.23
C ALA A 122 13.03 -6.88 0.96
N ASN A 123 13.94 -7.83 1.22
CA ASN A 123 15.36 -7.66 0.98
C ASN A 123 15.65 -7.56 -0.52
N LYS A 124 16.79 -6.95 -0.84
CA LYS A 124 17.31 -6.74 -2.19
C LYS A 124 17.37 -7.98 -3.08
N GLU A 125 17.66 -9.15 -2.52
CA GLU A 125 17.80 -10.38 -3.33
C GLU A 125 16.44 -10.93 -3.79
N THR A 126 15.32 -10.31 -3.40
CA THR A 126 13.98 -10.87 -3.60
C THR A 126 13.32 -10.34 -4.87
N GLU A 127 13.89 -10.64 -6.02
CA GLU A 127 13.49 -10.10 -7.33
C GLU A 127 12.01 -10.34 -7.70
N THR A 128 11.39 -11.39 -7.14
CA THR A 128 10.00 -11.77 -7.43
C THR A 128 8.98 -11.24 -6.41
N VAL A 129 9.37 -10.34 -5.51
CA VAL A 129 8.48 -9.89 -4.42
C VAL A 129 7.31 -9.05 -4.94
N ASN A 130 7.50 -8.27 -6.02
CA ASN A 130 6.41 -7.48 -6.61
C ASN A 130 5.28 -8.40 -7.12
N GLN A 131 5.63 -9.54 -7.72
CA GLN A 131 4.70 -10.60 -8.09
C GLN A 131 4.00 -11.18 -6.87
N TYR A 132 4.73 -11.42 -5.78
CA TYR A 132 4.15 -11.92 -4.54
C TYR A 132 3.08 -10.96 -4.00
N TYR A 133 3.37 -9.65 -3.93
CA TYR A 133 2.41 -8.66 -3.45
C TYR A 133 1.14 -8.64 -4.31
N LEU A 134 1.27 -8.65 -5.63
CA LEU A 134 0.11 -8.65 -6.55
C LEU A 134 -0.72 -9.94 -6.44
N ASN A 135 -0.06 -11.09 -6.36
CA ASN A 135 -0.73 -12.39 -6.28
C ASN A 135 -1.40 -12.64 -4.92
N ASN A 136 -0.93 -11.97 -3.86
CA ASN A 136 -1.44 -12.11 -2.50
C ASN A 136 -2.16 -10.84 -2.01
N PHE A 137 -2.53 -9.92 -2.90
CA PHE A 137 -3.09 -8.62 -2.54
C PHE A 137 -4.31 -8.75 -1.62
N TYR A 138 -5.21 -9.70 -1.90
CA TYR A 138 -6.38 -9.96 -1.05
C TYR A 138 -6.00 -10.35 0.39
N HIS A 139 -4.99 -11.21 0.56
CA HIS A 139 -4.50 -11.59 1.88
C HIS A 139 -3.83 -10.43 2.60
N ILE A 140 -3.08 -9.60 1.86
CA ILE A 140 -2.47 -8.37 2.38
C ILE A 140 -3.56 -7.38 2.85
N GLU A 141 -4.63 -7.19 2.07
CA GLU A 141 -5.73 -6.33 2.49
C GLU A 141 -6.44 -6.85 3.74
N ASN A 142 -6.73 -8.16 3.81
CA ASN A 142 -7.31 -8.76 5.00
C ASN A 142 -6.41 -8.60 6.22
N PHE A 143 -5.08 -8.77 6.04
CA PHE A 143 -4.11 -8.50 7.10
C PHE A 143 -4.14 -7.03 7.54
N ASN A 144 -4.23 -6.08 6.61
CA ASN A 144 -4.33 -4.64 6.95
C ASN A 144 -5.54 -4.35 7.84
N HIS A 145 -6.70 -4.91 7.50
CA HIS A 145 -7.93 -4.76 8.30
C HIS A 145 -7.77 -5.38 9.69
N TYR A 146 -7.23 -6.61 9.75
CA TYR A 146 -6.93 -7.30 10.99
C TYR A 146 -5.98 -6.48 11.89
N PHE A 147 -4.86 -6.01 11.32
CA PHE A 147 -3.86 -5.22 12.03
C PHE A 147 -4.44 -3.89 12.54
N ALA A 148 -5.14 -3.14 11.68
CA ALA A 148 -5.78 -1.88 12.07
C ALA A 148 -6.79 -2.09 13.21
N ASN A 149 -7.62 -3.13 13.12
CA ASN A 149 -8.59 -3.43 14.17
C ASN A 149 -7.91 -3.83 15.49
N ARG A 150 -6.78 -4.55 15.45
CA ARG A 150 -5.97 -4.90 16.62
C ARG A 150 -5.40 -3.65 17.30
N PHE A 151 -4.95 -2.67 16.52
CA PHE A 151 -4.28 -1.46 17.03
C PHE A 151 -5.19 -0.24 17.21
N LYS A 152 -6.48 -0.30 16.85
CA LYS A 152 -7.40 0.85 16.89
C LYS A 152 -7.49 1.58 18.24
N HIS A 153 -7.25 0.88 19.35
CA HIS A 153 -7.27 1.47 20.70
C HIS A 153 -5.89 1.91 21.18
N VAL A 154 -4.82 1.35 20.60
CA VAL A 154 -3.44 1.67 20.96
C VAL A 154 -2.96 2.87 20.17
N SER A 155 -3.25 2.91 18.87
CA SER A 155 -2.75 3.91 17.93
C SER A 155 -3.05 5.35 18.38
N PRO A 156 -4.27 5.72 18.78
CA PRO A 156 -4.54 7.09 19.25
C PRO A 156 -3.83 7.46 20.56
N ARG A 157 -3.53 6.48 21.43
CA ARG A 157 -2.91 6.71 22.75
C ARG A 157 -1.42 7.01 22.66
N ILE A 158 -0.78 6.53 21.60
CA ILE A 158 0.66 6.72 21.36
C ILE A 158 0.92 7.75 20.27
N ALA A 159 -0.14 8.36 19.72
CA ALA A 159 -0.07 9.33 18.66
C ALA A 159 0.77 10.55 19.06
N LYS A 160 1.41 11.14 18.07
CA LYS A 160 2.33 12.26 18.23
C LYS A 160 1.94 13.39 17.29
N PRO A 161 2.14 14.66 17.68
CA PRO A 161 1.81 15.78 16.81
C PRO A 161 2.70 15.78 15.55
N ILE A 162 2.10 16.10 14.42
CA ILE A 162 2.83 16.37 13.18
C ILE A 162 3.44 17.78 13.26
N PRO A 163 4.73 17.96 12.94
CA PRO A 163 5.37 19.26 12.88
C PRO A 163 4.64 20.22 11.95
N SER A 164 4.43 21.46 12.40
CA SER A 164 3.74 22.49 11.63
C SER A 164 4.41 22.81 10.29
N THR A 165 5.72 22.53 10.16
CA THR A 165 6.48 22.67 8.91
C THR A 165 6.04 21.70 7.83
N ILE A 166 5.39 20.59 8.20
CA ILE A 166 4.90 19.52 7.31
C ILE A 166 3.40 19.68 7.03
N LEU A 167 2.68 20.44 7.86
CA LEU A 167 1.27 20.65 7.60
C LEU A 167 1.09 21.54 6.36
N PRO A 168 0.09 21.24 5.50
CA PRO A 168 -0.22 22.11 4.38
C PRO A 168 -0.50 23.51 4.92
N LYS A 169 0.24 24.50 4.39
CA LYS A 169 -0.07 25.90 4.63
C LYS A 169 -1.54 26.09 4.29
N GLN A 170 -2.33 26.61 5.24
CA GLN A 170 -3.76 26.84 5.08
C GLN A 170 -3.98 27.87 3.95
N ASN A 171 -3.89 27.44 2.70
CA ASN A 171 -4.48 28.17 1.60
C ASN A 171 -5.99 28.04 1.80
N LYS A 172 -6.68 29.19 1.75
CA LYS A 172 -8.14 29.35 1.98
C LYS A 172 -8.88 28.07 1.60
N ARG A 173 -9.52 27.45 2.60
CA ARG A 173 -10.35 26.25 2.50
C ARG A 173 -11.06 26.20 1.15
N GLU A 174 -10.52 25.44 0.21
CA GLU A 174 -11.41 24.76 -0.72
C GLU A 174 -12.23 23.85 0.17
N ASN A 175 -13.52 24.15 0.28
CA ASN A 175 -14.46 23.36 1.06
C ASN A 175 -14.21 21.90 0.73
N PHE A 176 -13.73 21.13 1.71
CA PHE A 176 -13.77 19.67 1.67
C PHE A 176 -15.25 19.32 1.57
N ASN A 177 -15.72 19.24 0.33
CA ASN A 177 -17.05 18.78 0.05
C ASN A 177 -16.98 17.28 0.29
N HIS A 178 -17.33 16.85 1.50
CA HIS A 178 -17.48 15.44 1.87
C HIS A 178 -18.56 14.71 1.03
N ASN A 179 -19.15 15.39 0.04
CA ASN A 179 -20.10 14.86 -0.92
C ASN A 179 -19.44 14.61 -2.29
N LYS A 180 -18.59 13.57 -2.40
CA LYS A 180 -18.48 12.67 -3.57
C LYS A 180 -17.35 11.65 -3.39
N PHE A 181 -17.57 10.66 -2.53
CA PHE A 181 -17.01 9.32 -2.73
C PHE A 181 -18.17 8.33 -2.81
N HIS A 182 -19.05 8.54 -3.79
CA HIS A 182 -19.60 7.38 -4.48
C HIS A 182 -18.46 6.91 -5.38
N LEU A 183 -17.65 5.95 -4.92
CA LEU A 183 -17.15 4.94 -5.85
C LEU A 183 -18.42 4.40 -6.49
N ASP A 184 -18.69 4.82 -7.73
CA ASP A 184 -19.94 4.55 -8.43
C ASP A 184 -20.40 3.14 -8.10
N GLU A 185 -21.65 2.93 -7.69
CA GLU A 185 -22.20 1.58 -7.49
C GLU A 185 -21.88 0.67 -8.70
N LYS A 186 -21.75 1.29 -9.88
CA LYS A 186 -21.22 0.71 -11.12
C LYS A 186 -19.84 0.04 -10.95
N TYR A 187 -18.85 0.70 -10.35
CA TYR A 187 -17.51 0.13 -10.13
C TYR A 187 -17.56 -1.10 -9.20
N ASN A 188 -18.29 -0.99 -8.09
CA ASN A 188 -18.47 -2.10 -7.15
C ASN A 188 -19.25 -3.27 -7.77
N GLN A 189 -20.24 -2.99 -8.62
CA GLN A 189 -20.97 -4.02 -9.37
C GLN A 189 -20.09 -4.67 -10.44
N LEU A 190 -19.22 -3.92 -11.11
CA LEU A 190 -18.30 -4.46 -12.13
C LEU A 190 -17.21 -5.32 -11.48
N HIS A 191 -16.66 -4.89 -10.33
CA HIS A 191 -15.67 -5.67 -9.58
C HIS A 191 -16.22 -7.03 -9.12
N LYS A 192 -17.51 -7.10 -8.73
CA LYS A 192 -18.20 -8.37 -8.38
C LYS A 192 -18.33 -9.34 -9.56
N LYS A 193 -18.26 -8.89 -10.81
CA LYS A 193 -18.37 -9.76 -12.00
C LYS A 193 -17.05 -10.47 -12.34
N VAL A 194 -15.93 -9.98 -11.80
CA VAL A 194 -14.58 -10.46 -12.14
C VAL A 194 -14.04 -11.33 -11.01
N THR A 195 -13.58 -12.53 -11.35
CA THR A 195 -12.86 -13.38 -10.41
C THR A 195 -11.47 -12.82 -10.15
N HIS A 196 -10.86 -13.21 -9.03
CA HIS A 196 -9.50 -12.77 -8.70
C HIS A 196 -8.49 -13.04 -9.84
N ARG A 197 -8.59 -14.21 -10.47
CA ARG A 197 -7.69 -14.58 -11.57
C ARG A 197 -7.91 -13.72 -12.81
N GLU A 198 -9.15 -13.47 -13.18
CA GLU A 198 -9.47 -12.56 -14.30
C GLU A 198 -8.97 -11.13 -14.04
N TRP A 199 -9.04 -10.68 -12.78
CA TRP A 199 -8.54 -9.37 -12.37
C TRP A 199 -7.03 -9.25 -12.53
N GLN A 200 -6.27 -10.26 -12.10
CA GLN A 200 -4.82 -10.33 -12.30
C GLN A 200 -4.44 -10.17 -13.79
N LEU A 201 -5.15 -10.86 -14.68
CA LEU A 201 -4.90 -10.78 -16.12
C LEU A 201 -5.25 -9.39 -16.69
N LEU A 202 -6.35 -8.79 -16.26
CA LEU A 202 -6.76 -7.45 -16.70
C LEU A 202 -5.79 -6.36 -16.24
N LEU A 203 -5.26 -6.49 -15.01
CA LEU A 203 -4.27 -5.58 -14.47
C LEU A 203 -2.95 -5.65 -15.25
N LEU A 204 -2.45 -6.85 -15.54
CA LEU A 204 -1.23 -7.00 -16.34
C LEU A 204 -1.45 -6.51 -17.79
N ALA A 205 -2.63 -6.76 -18.35
CA ALA A 205 -2.98 -6.27 -19.68
C ALA A 205 -3.08 -4.74 -19.73
N SER A 206 -3.56 -4.07 -18.67
CA SER A 206 -3.60 -2.60 -18.60
C SER A 206 -2.21 -1.97 -18.54
N GLN A 207 -1.22 -2.72 -18.06
CA GLN A 207 0.20 -2.37 -18.07
C GLN A 207 0.91 -2.71 -19.40
N GLY A 208 0.18 -3.21 -20.41
CA GLY A 208 0.71 -3.50 -21.74
C GLY A 208 1.29 -4.91 -21.94
N PHE A 209 1.11 -5.82 -20.96
CA PHE A 209 1.57 -7.20 -21.14
C PHE A 209 0.70 -7.95 -22.17
N THR A 210 1.35 -8.74 -23.03
CA THR A 210 0.66 -9.62 -23.99
C THR A 210 0.16 -10.89 -23.30
N ALA A 211 -0.82 -11.60 -23.87
CA ALA A 211 -1.31 -12.86 -23.31
C ALA A 211 -0.20 -13.92 -23.13
N LYS A 212 0.84 -13.89 -23.97
CA LYS A 212 2.04 -14.72 -23.80
C LYS A 212 2.80 -14.31 -22.54
N ASN A 213 3.16 -13.04 -22.42
CA ASN A 213 3.90 -12.52 -21.27
C ASN A 213 3.12 -12.72 -19.96
N ILE A 214 1.79 -12.56 -20.00
CA ILE A 214 0.89 -12.83 -18.88
C ILE A 214 0.90 -14.31 -18.50
N GLY A 215 0.90 -15.19 -19.50
CA GLY A 215 1.01 -16.64 -19.29
C GLY A 215 2.32 -16.99 -18.59
N ASP A 216 3.43 -16.50 -19.13
CA ASP A 216 4.77 -16.69 -18.56
C ASP A 216 4.84 -16.12 -17.12
N PHE A 217 4.29 -14.92 -16.89
CA PHE A 217 4.28 -14.24 -15.60
C PHE A 217 3.41 -14.94 -14.55
N LEU A 218 2.27 -15.50 -14.94
CA LEU A 218 1.32 -16.13 -14.04
C LEU A 218 1.45 -17.66 -13.96
N GLY A 219 2.45 -18.24 -14.65
CA GLY A 219 2.67 -19.69 -14.70
C GLY A 219 1.54 -20.47 -15.39
N ILE A 220 0.90 -19.88 -16.41
CA ILE A 220 -0.17 -20.52 -17.19
C ILE A 220 0.14 -20.49 -18.67
N SER A 221 -0.44 -21.42 -19.43
CA SER A 221 -0.27 -21.39 -20.89
C SER A 221 -0.89 -20.11 -21.48
N LYS A 222 -0.31 -19.60 -22.58
CA LYS A 222 -0.91 -18.52 -23.37
C LYS A 222 -2.39 -18.82 -23.70
N LYS A 223 -2.70 -20.07 -24.07
CA LYS A 223 -4.07 -20.52 -24.37
C LYS A 223 -5.01 -20.34 -23.17
N THR A 224 -4.52 -20.60 -21.96
CA THR A 224 -5.27 -20.36 -20.72
C THR A 224 -5.53 -18.87 -20.53
N ALA A 225 -4.53 -18.01 -20.74
CA ALA A 225 -4.70 -16.57 -20.65
C ALA A 225 -5.72 -16.04 -21.68
N ASP A 226 -5.64 -16.51 -22.92
CA ASP A 226 -6.57 -16.16 -24.00
C ASP A 226 -8.02 -16.59 -23.65
N ASN A 227 -8.20 -17.79 -23.09
CA ASN A 227 -9.50 -18.29 -22.64
C ASN A 227 -10.08 -17.44 -21.50
N ILE A 228 -9.24 -17.04 -20.53
CA ILE A 228 -9.68 -16.17 -19.43
C ILE A 228 -10.12 -14.82 -19.99
N PHE A 229 -9.35 -14.21 -20.91
CA PHE A 229 -9.79 -12.97 -21.56
C PHE A 229 -11.10 -13.15 -22.34
N ALA A 230 -11.29 -14.29 -23.01
CA ALA A 230 -12.55 -14.60 -23.70
C ALA A 230 -13.74 -14.67 -22.73
N ASN A 231 -13.54 -15.28 -21.56
CA ASN A 231 -14.56 -15.35 -20.51
C ASN A 231 -14.90 -13.97 -19.95
N VAL A 232 -13.89 -13.13 -19.70
CA VAL A 232 -14.10 -11.74 -19.27
C VAL A 232 -14.89 -10.98 -20.34
N ARG A 233 -14.47 -11.04 -21.61
CA ARG A 233 -15.20 -10.42 -22.72
C ARG A 233 -16.66 -10.82 -22.76
N LYS A 234 -16.95 -12.12 -22.57
CA LYS A 234 -18.32 -12.64 -22.49
C LYS A 234 -19.09 -12.08 -21.30
N LYS A 235 -18.48 -11.97 -20.11
CA LYS A 235 -19.11 -11.42 -18.90
C LYS A 235 -19.50 -9.95 -19.03
N PHE A 236 -18.67 -9.16 -19.72
CA PHE A 236 -18.92 -7.74 -19.95
C PHE A 236 -19.70 -7.45 -21.24
N GLN A 237 -19.91 -8.46 -22.09
CA GLN A 237 -20.48 -8.32 -23.43
C GLN A 237 -19.68 -7.33 -24.30
N ILE A 238 -18.35 -7.33 -24.14
CA ILE A 238 -17.42 -6.45 -24.85
C ILE A 238 -16.40 -7.32 -25.58
N ASN A 239 -16.24 -7.11 -26.89
CA ASN A 239 -15.37 -7.93 -27.73
C ASN A 239 -13.88 -7.56 -27.65
N ASN A 240 -13.56 -6.43 -27.01
CA ASN A 240 -12.21 -5.90 -26.94
C ASN A 240 -11.73 -5.75 -25.50
N THR A 241 -10.66 -6.46 -25.14
CA THR A 241 -10.05 -6.35 -23.81
C THR A 241 -9.61 -4.91 -23.49
N LYS A 242 -9.21 -4.11 -24.49
CA LYS A 242 -8.85 -2.70 -24.27
C LYS A 242 -10.04 -1.87 -23.78
N GLU A 243 -11.24 -2.11 -24.29
CA GLU A 243 -12.45 -1.40 -23.86
C GLU A 243 -12.83 -1.78 -22.43
N ILE A 244 -12.64 -3.05 -22.05
CA ILE A 244 -12.83 -3.52 -20.68
C ILE A 244 -11.83 -2.86 -19.73
N ILE A 245 -10.57 -2.74 -20.15
CA ILE A 245 -9.54 -2.03 -19.38
C ILE A 245 -9.92 -0.56 -19.21
N LYS A 246 -10.37 0.13 -20.27
CA LYS A 246 -10.86 1.50 -20.15
C LYS A 246 -12.02 1.60 -19.16
N LEU A 247 -13.01 0.71 -19.27
CA LEU A 247 -14.17 0.69 -18.38
C LEU A 247 -13.80 0.48 -16.90
N LEU A 248 -12.72 -0.25 -16.62
CA LEU A 248 -12.32 -0.63 -15.26
C LEU A 248 -11.24 0.26 -14.64
N PHE A 249 -10.45 0.97 -15.45
CA PHE A 249 -9.25 1.68 -14.98
C PHE A 249 -9.13 3.14 -15.47
N GLN A 250 -10.08 3.65 -16.28
CA GLN A 250 -10.12 5.04 -16.77
C GLN A 250 -11.49 5.64 -16.53
#